data_AF-A0AAW0IEC6-F1
#
_entry.id   AF-A0AAW0IEC6-F1
#
_cell.length_a   1.000
_cell.length_b   1.000
_cell.length_c   1.000
_cell.angle_alpha   90.00
_cell.angle_beta   90.00
_cell.angle_gamma   90.00
#
_symmetry.space_group_name_H-M   'P 1'
#
loop_
_entity.id
_entity.type
_entity.pdbx_description
1 polymer ?
#
loop_
_entity_poly.entity_id
_entity_poly.type
_entity_poly.pdbx_seq_one_letter_code
_entity_poly.pdbx_strand_id
1 'polypeptide(L)'
;MSLLSRKPQRRTALAYYATPTSDLENCACAPRRAPVKGEMDVIGVEGINKTVGPLYWYSSMNNLNDPPNWNIRPNARADGGDGSKWNYALLVPMLGLAAFRWIWSRESQKEIEKAREAYHQRTAAFQQNLEAKYHAVISEQRRAVAQLSLELEKEQNRTTSFREALISQGRKLAEERKLLEQERAQIMQEKSQLQPLRSVYLNCLEEGDDWQRRAQLMLKEVGETLVERQNIYCSLVLPRSTRLELEKSLLVRSSVDPVAADLEMAAGLSDIFKHDKHCGDVWNTNKRQNGKLMWMYLKYWELLVELKKFKKVEKVILEK
;
A
#
# COMPACT_ATOMS: atom_id res chain seq x y z
N MET A 1 6.43 -55.74 -7.29
CA MET A 1 5.91 -55.77 -5.91
C MET A 1 6.83 -54.91 -5.06
N SER A 2 6.49 -53.81 -4.42
CA SER A 2 5.23 -53.07 -4.26
C SER A 2 5.60 -51.65 -3.88
N LEU A 3 4.89 -50.69 -4.47
CA LEU A 3 4.97 -49.25 -4.24
C LEU A 3 4.29 -48.85 -2.92
N LEU A 4 4.92 -47.98 -2.13
CA LEU A 4 4.27 -47.12 -1.11
C LEU A 4 5.14 -45.84 -1.02
N SER A 5 4.87 -44.77 -1.77
CA SER A 5 3.77 -43.80 -1.65
C SER A 5 3.68 -43.16 -0.25
N ARG A 6 4.34 -41.99 -0.09
CA ARG A 6 4.01 -41.00 0.95
C ARG A 6 3.98 -39.61 0.31
N LYS A 7 2.77 -39.10 0.12
CA LYS A 7 2.47 -37.69 -0.21
C LYS A 7 2.65 -36.81 1.03
N PRO A 8 3.11 -35.55 0.91
CA PRO A 8 2.96 -34.57 1.97
C PRO A 8 1.59 -33.87 1.91
N GLN A 9 1.07 -33.63 3.10
CA GLN A 9 -0.27 -33.14 3.44
C GLN A 9 -0.33 -31.62 3.28
N ARG A 10 -1.20 -31.13 2.39
CA ARG A 10 -1.54 -29.70 2.27
C ARG A 10 -2.32 -29.27 3.51
N ARG A 11 -1.77 -28.33 4.29
CA ARG A 11 -2.55 -27.56 5.27
C ARG A 11 -3.30 -26.44 4.55
N THR A 12 -4.61 -26.55 4.55
CA THR A 12 -5.57 -25.51 4.20
C THR A 12 -5.58 -24.44 5.29
N ALA A 13 -5.17 -23.22 4.95
CA ALA A 13 -5.47 -22.02 5.74
C ALA A 13 -6.76 -21.40 5.17
N LEU A 14 -7.82 -21.40 5.98
CA LEU A 14 -9.06 -20.67 5.73
C LEU A 14 -8.79 -19.18 5.94
N ALA A 15 -8.70 -18.41 4.86
CA ALA A 15 -8.76 -16.96 4.89
C ALA A 15 -10.22 -16.53 4.78
N TYR A 16 -10.71 -15.86 5.83
CA TYR A 16 -12.00 -15.20 5.86
C TYR A 16 -12.02 -14.06 4.82
N TYR A 17 -12.92 -14.16 3.84
CA TYR A 17 -13.25 -13.02 2.98
C TYR A 17 -14.26 -12.14 3.70
N ALA A 18 -13.79 -10.99 4.22
CA ALA A 18 -14.64 -9.88 4.59
C ALA A 18 -14.85 -9.00 3.36
N THR A 19 -16.10 -8.89 2.92
CA THR A 19 -16.57 -7.89 1.95
C THR A 19 -16.63 -6.51 2.61
N PRO A 20 -16.09 -5.44 2.01
CA PRO A 20 -16.49 -4.09 2.38
C PRO A 20 -17.69 -3.68 1.53
N THR A 21 -18.81 -3.48 2.22
CA THR A 21 -19.95 -2.71 1.76
C THR A 21 -19.52 -1.30 1.40
N SER A 22 -20.07 -0.84 0.28
CA SER A 22 -20.30 0.56 -0.06
C SER A 22 -20.71 1.37 1.16
N ASP A 23 -19.96 2.44 1.46
CA ASP A 23 -20.43 3.70 2.01
C ASP A 23 -19.19 4.54 2.34
N LEU A 24 -18.91 5.57 1.53
CA LEU A 24 -18.17 6.79 1.87
C LEU A 24 -18.18 7.71 0.64
N GLU A 25 -19.37 8.13 0.22
CA GLU A 25 -19.55 9.40 -0.46
C GLU A 25 -19.49 10.52 0.61
N ASN A 26 -18.56 11.45 0.41
CA ASN A 26 -18.43 12.81 0.97
C ASN A 26 -17.10 13.09 1.65
N CYS A 27 -16.06 13.30 0.84
CA CYS A 27 -15.00 14.25 1.16
C CYS A 27 -14.81 15.17 -0.06
N ALA A 28 -15.68 16.17 -0.16
CA ALA A 28 -15.54 17.28 -1.09
C ALA A 28 -14.34 18.15 -0.69
N CYS A 29 -13.22 18.04 -1.40
CA CYS A 29 -12.17 19.04 -1.37
C CYS A 29 -12.61 20.24 -2.21
N ALA A 30 -13.36 21.16 -1.60
CA ALA A 30 -13.60 22.48 -2.16
C ALA A 30 -12.38 23.40 -1.95
N PRO A 31 -12.04 24.28 -2.91
CA PRO A 31 -10.85 25.11 -2.88
C PRO A 31 -11.09 26.36 -2.04
N ARG A 32 -10.29 26.59 -0.98
CA ARG A 32 -10.24 27.90 -0.33
C ARG A 32 -9.29 28.82 -1.09
N ARG A 33 -9.85 29.64 -1.99
CA ARG A 33 -9.31 30.96 -2.31
C ARG A 33 -9.97 31.99 -1.39
N ALA A 34 -9.17 32.79 -0.70
CA ALA A 34 -9.51 34.11 -0.20
C ALA A 34 -8.19 34.90 -0.02
N PRO A 35 -8.22 36.23 0.08
CA PRO A 35 -7.99 37.14 -1.03
C PRO A 35 -6.64 37.86 -0.94
N VAL A 36 -6.06 38.19 -2.11
CA VAL A 36 -4.95 39.13 -2.23
C VAL A 36 -5.53 40.46 -2.69
N LYS A 37 -5.52 41.47 -1.81
CA LYS A 37 -5.47 42.90 -2.11
C LYS A 37 -5.44 43.69 -0.81
N GLY A 38 -4.50 44.63 -0.70
CA GLY A 38 -4.59 45.72 0.28
C GLY A 38 -3.26 46.07 0.93
N GLU A 39 -2.65 47.13 0.43
CA GLU A 39 -1.95 48.17 1.20
C GLU A 39 -0.72 47.81 2.03
N MET A 40 0.40 48.21 1.44
CA MET A 40 1.65 48.53 2.10
C MET A 40 1.49 49.88 2.79
N ASP A 41 1.06 49.86 4.06
CA ASP A 41 1.05 51.04 4.92
C ASP A 41 2.10 50.92 6.03
N VAL A 42 2.96 51.94 6.02
CA VAL A 42 3.98 52.27 6.99
C VAL A 42 3.32 52.94 8.18
N ILE A 43 3.28 52.27 9.33
CA ILE A 43 3.02 52.89 10.64
C ILE A 43 3.89 52.09 11.63
N GLY A 44 4.91 52.65 12.27
CA GLY A 44 4.83 53.88 13.07
C GLY A 44 4.62 53.46 14.52
N VAL A 45 5.70 53.13 15.24
CA VAL A 45 5.66 53.03 16.69
C VAL A 45 6.21 54.35 17.22
N GLU A 46 5.33 55.33 17.35
CA GLU A 46 5.57 56.55 18.12
C GLU A 46 4.79 56.52 19.44
N GLY A 47 5.48 56.94 20.51
CA GLY A 47 4.91 57.57 21.69
C GLY A 47 4.51 56.60 22.81
N ILE A 48 4.73 56.90 24.09
CA ILE A 48 4.48 58.20 24.71
C ILE A 48 5.42 58.44 25.92
N ASN A 49 6.24 59.49 25.75
CA ASN A 49 6.46 60.66 26.61
C ASN A 49 6.88 60.52 28.08
N LYS A 50 7.97 61.24 28.41
CA LYS A 50 7.90 62.62 28.95
C LYS A 50 9.33 63.22 28.99
N THR A 51 9.61 64.20 28.13
CA THR A 51 9.78 65.63 28.46
C THR A 51 10.76 65.95 29.60
N VAL A 52 11.75 66.78 29.28
CA VAL A 52 12.18 68.02 29.98
C VAL A 52 13.64 68.29 29.61
N GLY A 53 13.91 69.36 28.85
CA GLY A 53 15.17 70.10 28.97
C GLY A 53 15.11 70.95 30.24
N PRO A 54 16.24 71.23 30.90
CA PRO A 54 16.95 72.44 30.51
C PRO A 54 18.48 72.36 30.59
N LEU A 55 19.09 73.20 29.75
CA LEU A 55 20.21 74.10 30.01
C LEU A 55 21.21 73.82 31.16
N TYR A 56 22.47 74.08 30.79
CA TYR A 56 23.54 74.73 31.56
C TYR A 56 24.67 73.89 32.19
N TRP A 57 25.87 74.37 31.86
CA TRP A 57 27.16 74.34 32.57
C TRP A 57 28.10 73.11 32.46
N TYR A 58 29.01 73.21 31.48
CA TYR A 58 30.47 73.38 31.64
C TYR A 58 31.28 72.31 32.41
N SER A 59 32.24 71.70 31.70
CA SER A 59 33.66 71.78 32.09
C SER A 59 34.58 71.36 30.94
N SER A 60 35.10 72.37 30.25
CA SER A 60 36.52 72.58 30.02
C SER A 60 37.39 71.30 29.95
N MET A 61 37.59 70.76 28.74
CA MET A 61 38.86 70.12 28.40
C MET A 61 39.73 71.20 27.75
N ASN A 62 40.39 72.00 28.61
CA ASN A 62 41.45 72.90 28.21
C ASN A 62 42.54 72.09 27.50
N ASN A 63 42.72 72.34 26.21
CA ASN A 63 43.90 71.93 25.46
C ASN A 63 45.08 72.78 25.97
N LEU A 64 45.86 72.22 26.89
CA LEU A 64 47.00 72.83 27.57
C LEU A 64 48.27 72.80 26.68
N ASN A 65 48.18 73.23 25.41
CA ASN A 65 49.34 73.21 24.51
C ASN A 65 49.56 74.48 23.67
N ASP A 66 49.15 75.65 24.19
CA ASP A 66 49.60 76.97 23.72
C ASP A 66 50.20 77.76 24.89
N PRO A 67 51.49 78.15 24.88
CA PRO A 67 52.08 78.96 25.95
C PRO A 67 51.77 80.45 25.75
N PRO A 68 51.09 81.17 26.69
CA PRO A 68 50.97 82.61 26.60
C PRO A 68 52.24 83.30 27.15
N ASN A 69 52.96 83.92 26.21
CA ASN A 69 53.79 85.11 26.33
C ASN A 69 53.77 85.84 27.70
N TRP A 70 54.77 85.61 28.55
CA TRP A 70 55.05 86.48 29.70
C TRP A 70 55.98 87.62 29.30
N ASN A 71 55.35 88.72 28.93
CA ASN A 71 55.99 90.01 28.65
C ASN A 71 56.15 90.79 29.97
N ILE A 72 57.28 90.64 30.67
CA ILE A 72 57.65 91.55 31.77
C ILE A 72 58.85 92.39 31.32
N ARG A 73 58.58 93.64 30.95
CA ARG A 73 59.58 94.71 30.82
C ARG A 73 59.69 95.44 32.16
N PRO A 74 60.90 95.66 32.71
CA PRO A 74 61.12 96.77 33.62
C PRO A 74 62.03 97.80 32.93
N ASN A 75 61.50 98.99 32.68
CA ASN A 75 62.31 100.19 32.46
C ASN A 75 61.72 101.33 33.29
N ALA A 76 62.48 101.83 34.27
CA ALA A 76 62.94 103.24 34.33
C ALA A 76 63.63 103.53 35.67
N ARG A 77 64.91 103.91 35.56
CA ARG A 77 65.68 104.90 36.35
C ARG A 77 65.11 105.40 37.69
N ALA A 78 65.93 105.27 38.74
CA ALA A 78 66.44 106.34 39.63
C ALA A 78 66.94 105.63 40.91
N ASP A 79 68.23 105.49 41.13
CA ASP A 79 69.14 106.47 41.76
C ASP A 79 69.42 106.05 43.22
N GLY A 80 70.69 106.10 43.61
CA GLY A 80 71.10 106.12 45.03
C GLY A 80 71.13 104.82 45.83
N GLY A 81 72.33 104.25 45.96
CA GLY A 81 72.95 104.05 47.28
C GLY A 81 72.37 103.01 48.26
N ASP A 82 73.10 101.90 48.37
CA ASP A 82 73.50 101.20 49.60
C ASP A 82 72.45 100.61 50.59
N GLY A 83 72.51 99.29 50.77
CA GLY A 83 72.10 98.57 51.97
C GLY A 83 70.62 98.17 52.17
N SER A 84 70.28 96.86 52.07
CA SER A 84 69.35 96.18 53.00
C SER A 84 69.07 94.68 52.67
N LYS A 85 69.76 93.81 53.42
CA LYS A 85 69.20 92.70 54.24
C LYS A 85 67.77 92.17 53.89
N TRP A 86 67.74 91.17 53.01
CA TRP A 86 66.78 90.05 52.84
C TRP A 86 65.26 90.28 52.63
N ASN A 87 64.72 89.66 51.56
CA ASN A 87 63.34 89.16 51.54
C ASN A 87 63.29 87.65 51.23
N TYR A 88 63.87 86.85 52.14
CA TYR A 88 63.78 85.38 52.12
C TYR A 88 62.42 84.87 52.63
N ALA A 89 61.64 85.72 53.29
CA ALA A 89 60.35 85.34 53.87
C ALA A 89 59.23 85.14 52.83
N LEU A 90 59.31 85.77 51.65
CA LEU A 90 58.33 85.58 50.56
C LEU A 90 58.74 84.50 49.54
N LEU A 91 60.05 84.27 49.36
CA LEU A 91 60.57 83.24 48.45
C LEU A 91 60.38 81.83 49.00
N VAL A 92 60.54 81.63 50.31
CA VAL A 92 60.45 80.29 50.93
C VAL A 92 59.03 79.69 50.86
N PRO A 93 57.94 80.42 51.13
CA PRO A 93 56.58 79.90 50.98
C PRO A 93 56.19 79.64 49.51
N MET A 94 56.62 80.48 48.58
CA MET A 94 56.32 80.32 47.15
C MET A 94 57.10 79.15 46.53
N LEU A 95 58.37 78.98 46.91
CA LEU A 95 59.17 77.81 46.53
C LEU A 95 58.65 76.54 47.20
N GLY A 96 58.19 76.62 48.44
CA GLY A 96 57.55 75.50 49.17
C GLY A 96 56.24 75.05 48.52
N LEU A 97 55.39 75.97 48.06
CA LEU A 97 54.16 75.66 47.32
C LEU A 97 54.44 75.14 45.91
N ALA A 98 55.44 75.69 45.21
CA ALA A 98 55.87 75.16 43.91
C ALA A 98 56.45 73.74 44.05
N ALA A 99 57.26 73.49 45.09
CA ALA A 99 57.78 72.17 45.41
C ALA A 99 56.69 71.19 45.86
N PHE A 100 55.70 71.64 46.65
CA PHE A 100 54.56 70.81 47.06
C PHE A 100 53.61 70.51 45.90
N ARG A 101 53.32 71.50 45.04
CA ARG A 101 52.56 71.28 43.79
C ARG A 101 53.31 70.36 42.84
N TRP A 102 54.64 70.43 42.79
CA TRP A 102 55.47 69.51 42.01
C TRP A 102 55.48 68.09 42.60
N ILE A 103 55.67 67.95 43.92
CA ILE A 103 55.63 66.67 44.63
C ILE A 103 54.24 66.02 44.51
N TRP A 104 53.16 66.79 44.71
CA TRP A 104 51.78 66.30 44.61
C TRP A 104 51.34 66.05 43.17
N SER A 105 51.71 66.91 42.22
CA SER A 105 51.47 66.66 40.79
C SER A 105 52.21 65.42 40.32
N ARG A 106 53.42 65.15 40.83
CA ARG A 106 54.20 63.96 40.49
C ARG A 106 53.59 62.68 41.05
N GLU A 107 53.09 62.70 42.29
CA GLU A 107 52.45 61.52 42.87
C GLU A 107 51.04 61.28 42.32
N SER A 108 50.26 62.34 42.08
CA SER A 108 48.95 62.26 41.42
C SER A 108 49.06 61.81 39.96
N GLN A 109 50.09 62.26 39.23
CA GLN A 109 50.35 61.76 37.87
C GLN A 109 50.63 60.26 37.86
N LYS A 110 51.42 59.74 38.82
CA LYS A 110 51.64 58.28 38.94
C LYS A 110 50.35 57.52 39.23
N GLU A 111 49.46 58.04 40.08
CA GLU A 111 48.17 57.38 40.37
C GLU A 111 47.23 57.42 39.16
N ILE A 112 47.19 58.55 38.44
CA ILE A 112 46.43 58.70 37.20
C ILE A 112 46.99 57.79 36.11
N GLU A 113 48.31 57.69 35.98
CA GLU A 113 48.98 56.79 35.04
C GLU A 113 48.69 55.32 35.38
N LYS A 114 48.84 54.91 36.64
CA LYS A 114 48.45 53.56 37.09
C LYS A 114 46.98 53.26 36.83
N ALA A 115 46.08 54.20 37.09
CA ALA A 115 44.65 54.05 36.83
C ALA A 115 44.35 53.99 35.33
N ARG A 116 45.04 54.79 34.50
CA ARG A 116 44.96 54.76 33.03
C ARG A 116 45.48 53.46 32.47
N GLU A 117 46.65 53.00 32.92
CA GLU A 117 47.22 51.71 32.52
C GLU A 117 46.30 50.55 32.92
N ALA A 118 45.77 50.55 34.15
CA ALA A 118 44.80 49.55 34.59
C ALA A 118 43.51 49.59 33.76
N TYR A 119 43.02 50.77 33.38
CA TYR A 119 41.86 50.92 32.50
C TYR A 119 42.16 50.41 31.09
N HIS A 120 43.30 50.81 30.51
CA HIS A 120 43.74 50.37 29.18
C HIS A 120 43.92 48.85 29.14
N GLN A 121 44.54 48.25 30.16
CA GLN A 121 44.67 46.80 30.30
C GLN A 121 43.30 46.11 30.38
N ARG A 122 42.36 46.65 31.17
CA ARG A 122 41.00 46.10 31.27
C ARG A 122 40.24 46.21 29.94
N THR A 123 40.35 47.33 29.23
CA THR A 123 39.71 47.49 27.92
C THR A 123 40.31 46.58 26.87
N ALA A 124 41.65 46.42 26.86
CA ALA A 124 42.33 45.51 25.93
C ALA A 124 41.97 44.06 26.22
N ALA A 125 41.95 43.64 27.49
CA ALA A 125 41.52 42.30 27.89
C ALA A 125 40.05 42.05 27.54
N PHE A 126 39.18 43.05 27.73
CA PHE A 126 37.77 42.96 27.36
C PHE A 126 37.58 42.84 25.84
N GLN A 127 38.30 43.64 25.04
CA GLN A 127 38.30 43.56 23.58
C GLN A 127 38.76 42.18 23.09
N GLN A 128 39.90 41.69 23.59
CA GLN A 128 40.39 40.35 23.24
C GLN A 128 39.40 39.24 23.62
N ASN A 129 38.75 39.35 24.78
CA ASN A 129 37.74 38.37 25.21
C ASN A 129 36.51 38.38 24.29
N LEU A 130 36.05 39.56 23.87
CA LEU A 130 34.94 39.70 22.94
C LEU A 130 35.29 39.16 21.55
N GLU A 131 36.47 39.48 21.03
CA GLU A 131 36.95 38.93 19.76
C GLU A 131 37.07 37.41 19.81
N ALA A 132 37.63 36.86 20.90
CA ALA A 132 37.70 35.42 21.10
C ALA A 132 36.32 34.77 21.15
N LYS A 133 35.36 35.37 21.86
CA LYS A 133 33.96 34.89 21.91
C LYS A 133 33.28 34.97 20.56
N TYR A 134 33.47 36.07 19.82
CA TYR A 134 32.91 36.25 18.49
C TYR A 134 33.44 35.19 17.51
N HIS A 135 34.75 34.96 17.50
CA HIS A 135 35.36 33.92 16.69
C HIS A 135 34.92 32.52 17.11
N ALA A 136 34.78 32.24 18.41
CA ALA A 136 34.25 30.98 18.91
C ALA A 136 32.82 30.74 18.39
N VAL A 137 31.91 31.71 18.55
CA VAL A 137 30.52 31.64 18.09
C VAL A 137 30.45 31.45 16.57
N ILE A 138 31.24 32.18 15.78
CA ILE A 138 31.27 31.99 14.32
C ILE A 138 31.77 30.59 13.96
N SER A 139 32.81 30.10 14.64
CA SER A 139 33.34 28.76 14.36
C SER A 139 32.31 27.68 14.68
N GLU A 140 31.56 27.84 15.77
CA GLU A 140 30.48 26.94 16.17
C GLU A 140 29.31 27.01 15.19
N GLN A 141 28.88 28.21 14.79
CA GLN A 141 27.85 28.39 13.78
C GLN A 141 28.24 27.76 12.44
N ARG A 142 29.49 27.94 11.99
CA ARG A 142 30.00 27.30 10.76
C ARG A 142 29.98 25.79 10.86
N ARG A 143 30.35 25.21 12.01
CA ARG A 143 30.27 23.75 12.24
C ARG A 143 28.81 23.27 12.23
N ALA A 144 27.91 23.97 12.90
CA ALA A 144 26.48 23.63 12.94
C ALA A 144 25.85 23.70 11.54
N VAL A 145 26.17 24.73 10.77
CA VAL A 145 25.70 24.87 9.38
C VAL A 145 26.23 23.73 8.50
N ALA A 146 27.52 23.38 8.63
CA ALA A 146 28.11 22.27 7.87
C ALA A 146 27.50 20.91 8.23
N GLN A 147 27.13 20.70 9.51
CA GLN A 147 26.43 19.51 9.95
C GLN A 147 25.01 19.44 9.37
N LEU A 148 24.26 20.54 9.48
CA LEU A 148 22.89 20.62 8.95
C LEU A 148 22.84 20.48 7.43
N SER A 149 23.80 21.06 6.70
CA SER A 149 23.87 20.90 5.23
C SER A 149 24.11 19.44 4.84
N LEU A 150 24.95 18.73 5.58
CA LEU A 150 25.25 17.31 5.32
C LEU A 150 24.05 16.41 5.66
N GLU A 151 23.29 16.73 6.71
CA GLU A 151 22.04 16.03 7.02
C GLU A 151 20.97 16.28 5.96
N LEU A 152 20.85 17.53 5.48
CA LEU A 152 19.93 17.87 4.40
C LEU A 152 20.25 17.11 3.11
N GLU A 153 21.53 17.05 2.73
CA GLU A 153 21.98 16.27 1.56
C GLU A 153 21.68 14.77 1.71
N LYS A 154 21.85 14.21 2.91
CA LYS A 154 21.50 12.80 3.18
C LYS A 154 20.01 12.55 3.02
N GLU A 155 19.16 13.40 3.57
CA GLU A 155 17.71 13.28 3.43
C GLU A 155 17.25 13.52 1.99
N GLN A 156 17.88 14.45 1.27
CA GLN A 156 17.62 14.65 -0.15
C GLN A 156 18.00 13.41 -0.96
N ASN A 157 19.15 12.79 -0.69
CA ASN A 157 19.57 11.56 -1.35
C ASN A 157 18.68 10.35 -1.00
N ARG A 158 18.18 10.28 0.25
CA ARG A 158 17.20 9.26 0.66
C ARG A 158 15.90 9.43 -0.12
N THR A 159 15.35 10.64 -0.14
CA THR A 159 14.08 10.93 -0.81
C THR A 159 14.15 10.70 -2.32
N THR A 160 15.27 11.05 -2.98
CA THR A 160 15.48 10.73 -4.40
C THR A 160 15.56 9.22 -4.63
N SER A 161 16.32 8.48 -3.81
CA SER A 161 16.42 7.02 -3.93
C SER A 161 15.08 6.31 -3.75
N PHE A 162 14.26 6.74 -2.78
CA PHE A 162 12.91 6.20 -2.58
C PHE A 162 11.99 6.53 -3.77
N ARG A 163 12.08 7.75 -4.30
CA ARG A 163 11.30 8.16 -5.48
C ARG A 163 11.66 7.31 -6.70
N GLU A 164 12.94 7.04 -6.93
CA GLU A 164 13.40 6.18 -8.02
C GLU A 164 12.95 4.73 -7.85
N ALA A 165 13.02 4.20 -6.63
CA ALA A 165 12.52 2.87 -6.30
C ALA A 165 11.00 2.74 -6.52
N LEU A 166 10.22 3.78 -6.16
CA LEU A 166 8.79 3.81 -6.41
C LEU A 166 8.47 3.86 -7.91
N ILE A 167 9.23 4.65 -8.68
CA ILE A 167 9.07 4.71 -10.14
C ILE A 167 9.40 3.35 -10.78
N SER A 168 10.48 2.70 -10.35
CA SER A 168 10.87 1.39 -10.90
C SER A 168 9.86 0.30 -10.54
N GLN A 169 9.35 0.28 -9.31
CA GLN A 169 8.25 -0.61 -8.92
C GLN A 169 6.97 -0.31 -9.72
N GLY A 170 6.63 0.96 -9.90
CA GLY A 170 5.49 1.37 -10.71
C GLY A 170 5.60 0.90 -12.16
N ARG A 171 6.79 1.00 -12.78
CA ARG A 171 7.05 0.48 -14.13
C ARG A 171 6.88 -1.03 -14.18
N LYS A 172 7.47 -1.76 -13.23
CA LYS A 172 7.36 -3.22 -13.15
C LYS A 172 5.89 -3.68 -13.04
N LEU A 173 5.11 -3.07 -12.15
CA LEU A 173 3.68 -3.37 -12.00
C LEU A 173 2.89 -3.03 -13.27
N ALA A 174 3.23 -1.95 -13.96
CA ALA A 174 2.59 -1.59 -15.21
C ALA A 174 2.89 -2.60 -16.34
N GLU A 175 4.11 -3.15 -16.38
CA GLU A 175 4.48 -4.22 -17.30
C GLU A 175 3.76 -5.54 -16.97
N GLU A 176 3.76 -5.95 -15.71
CA GLU A 176 3.04 -7.14 -15.24
C GLU A 176 1.53 -7.04 -15.53
N ARG A 177 0.94 -5.87 -15.29
CA ARG A 177 -0.46 -5.62 -15.61
C ARG A 177 -0.74 -5.77 -17.11
N LYS A 178 0.14 -5.25 -17.97
CA LYS A 178 -0.01 -5.40 -19.44
C LYS A 178 0.06 -6.87 -19.85
N LEU A 179 0.96 -7.65 -19.28
CA LEU A 179 1.07 -9.08 -19.55
C LEU A 179 -0.21 -9.81 -19.12
N LEU A 180 -0.72 -9.55 -17.92
CA LEU A 180 -1.96 -10.14 -17.43
C LEU A 180 -3.18 -9.74 -18.26
N GLU A 181 -3.24 -8.50 -18.74
CA GLU A 181 -4.29 -8.04 -19.64
C GLU A 181 -4.23 -8.76 -21.00
N GLN A 182 -3.03 -9.02 -21.53
CA GLN A 182 -2.83 -9.81 -22.75
C GLN A 182 -3.23 -11.27 -22.55
N GLU A 183 -2.78 -11.92 -21.47
CA GLU A 183 -3.18 -13.29 -21.13
C GLU A 183 -4.69 -13.41 -20.97
N ARG A 184 -5.33 -12.45 -20.28
CA ARG A 184 -6.79 -12.41 -20.13
C ARG A 184 -7.49 -12.26 -21.48
N ALA A 185 -6.96 -11.43 -22.39
CA ALA A 185 -7.51 -11.27 -23.72
C ALA A 185 -7.39 -12.57 -24.54
N GLN A 186 -6.25 -13.27 -24.45
CA GLN A 186 -6.04 -14.57 -25.09
C GLN A 186 -7.02 -15.62 -24.55
N ILE A 187 -7.15 -15.75 -23.23
CA ILE A 187 -8.10 -16.69 -22.60
C ILE A 187 -9.55 -16.36 -22.99
N MET A 188 -9.91 -15.07 -23.05
CA MET A 188 -11.24 -14.65 -23.49
C MET A 188 -11.48 -15.01 -24.95
N GLN A 189 -10.47 -14.86 -25.81
CA GLN A 189 -10.55 -15.27 -27.21
C GLN A 189 -10.69 -16.78 -27.36
N GLU A 190 -9.85 -17.59 -26.70
CA GLU A 190 -9.96 -19.05 -26.69
C GLU A 190 -11.31 -19.52 -26.16
N LYS A 191 -11.79 -18.92 -25.07
CA LYS A 191 -13.12 -19.20 -24.52
C LYS A 191 -14.24 -18.87 -25.51
N SER A 192 -14.11 -17.77 -26.26
CA SER A 192 -15.08 -17.40 -27.29
C SER A 192 -15.07 -18.39 -28.46
N GLN A 193 -13.90 -18.91 -28.85
CA GLN A 193 -13.78 -19.96 -29.87
C GLN A 193 -14.38 -21.29 -29.41
N LEU A 194 -14.26 -21.62 -28.12
CA LEU A 194 -14.82 -22.85 -27.53
C LEU A 194 -16.30 -22.72 -27.14
N GLN A 195 -16.87 -21.51 -27.11
CA GLN A 195 -18.26 -21.29 -26.70
C GLN A 195 -19.28 -22.02 -27.60
N PRO A 196 -19.14 -22.05 -28.95
CA PRO A 196 -20.00 -22.86 -29.80
C PRO A 196 -19.88 -24.36 -29.55
N LEU A 197 -18.67 -24.87 -29.28
CA LEU A 197 -18.47 -26.29 -28.95
C LEU A 197 -19.16 -26.63 -27.61
N ARG A 198 -19.05 -25.73 -26.62
CA ARG A 198 -19.73 -25.87 -25.33
C ARG A 198 -21.25 -25.88 -25.48
N SER A 199 -21.84 -25.00 -26.29
CA SER A 199 -23.29 -24.99 -26.48
C SER A 199 -23.78 -26.25 -27.19
N VAL A 200 -23.06 -26.71 -28.22
CA VAL A 200 -23.34 -27.98 -28.90
C VAL A 200 -23.29 -29.16 -27.93
N TYR A 201 -22.26 -29.21 -27.07
CA TYR A 201 -22.14 -30.24 -26.04
C TYR A 201 -23.33 -30.23 -25.06
N LEU A 202 -23.71 -29.06 -24.55
CA LEU A 202 -24.83 -28.92 -23.61
C LEU A 202 -26.16 -29.33 -24.25
N ASN A 203 -26.43 -28.91 -25.50
CA ASN A 203 -27.65 -29.31 -26.21
C ASN A 203 -27.70 -30.84 -26.43
N CYS A 204 -26.56 -31.45 -26.80
CA CYS A 204 -26.48 -32.90 -26.97
C CYS A 204 -26.74 -33.66 -25.66
N LEU A 205 -26.29 -33.12 -24.52
CA LEU A 205 -26.60 -33.69 -23.21
C LEU A 205 -28.09 -33.61 -22.88
N GLU A 206 -28.76 -32.47 -23.13
CA GLU A 206 -30.19 -32.31 -22.88
C GLU A 206 -31.03 -33.28 -23.73
N GLU A 207 -30.78 -33.34 -25.04
CA GLU A 207 -31.46 -34.29 -25.94
C GLU A 207 -31.19 -35.75 -25.53
N GLY A 208 -29.95 -36.04 -25.10
CA GLY A 208 -29.54 -37.35 -24.58
C GLY A 208 -30.29 -37.76 -23.32
N ASP A 209 -30.50 -36.84 -22.39
CA ASP A 209 -31.17 -37.10 -21.11
C ASP A 209 -32.68 -37.36 -21.29
N ASP A 210 -33.34 -36.68 -22.23
CA ASP A 210 -34.75 -36.95 -22.58
C ASP A 210 -34.93 -38.32 -23.25
N TRP A 211 -34.01 -38.70 -24.14
CA TRP A 211 -34.01 -40.05 -24.74
C TRP A 211 -33.72 -41.11 -23.67
N GLN A 212 -32.76 -40.88 -22.78
CA GLN A 212 -32.41 -41.80 -21.69
C GLN A 212 -33.60 -42.03 -20.75
N ARG A 213 -34.31 -40.97 -20.35
CA ARG A 213 -35.51 -41.08 -19.52
C ARG A 213 -36.58 -41.95 -20.18
N ARG A 214 -36.83 -41.74 -21.48
CA ARG A 214 -37.77 -42.58 -22.26
C ARG A 214 -37.31 -44.03 -22.34
N ALA A 215 -36.03 -44.28 -22.56
CA ALA A 215 -35.46 -45.63 -22.60
C ALA A 215 -35.58 -46.37 -21.26
N GLN A 216 -35.34 -45.68 -20.14
CA GLN A 216 -35.48 -46.27 -18.81
C GLN A 216 -36.93 -46.62 -18.48
N LEU A 217 -37.88 -45.74 -18.82
CA LEU A 217 -39.31 -46.03 -18.67
C LEU A 217 -39.73 -47.24 -19.50
N MET A 218 -39.31 -47.28 -20.76
CA MET A 218 -39.56 -48.40 -21.65
C MET A 218 -38.98 -49.72 -21.13
N LEU A 219 -37.73 -49.72 -20.66
CA LEU A 219 -37.10 -50.90 -20.09
C LEU A 219 -37.85 -51.42 -18.87
N LYS A 220 -38.35 -50.51 -18.03
CA LYS A 220 -39.17 -50.86 -16.88
C LYS A 220 -40.47 -51.52 -17.31
N GLU A 221 -41.20 -50.93 -18.26
CA GLU A 221 -42.46 -51.48 -18.77
C GLU A 221 -42.28 -52.84 -19.46
N VAL A 222 -41.24 -52.97 -20.30
CA VAL A 222 -40.90 -54.23 -20.96
C VAL A 222 -40.52 -55.27 -19.91
N GLY A 223 -39.73 -54.90 -18.91
CA GLY A 223 -39.36 -55.78 -17.80
C GLY A 223 -40.56 -56.28 -17.02
N GLU A 224 -41.50 -55.40 -16.64
CA GLU A 224 -42.74 -55.78 -15.95
C GLU A 224 -43.60 -56.73 -16.79
N THR A 225 -43.71 -56.45 -18.10
CA THR A 225 -44.48 -57.31 -19.02
C THR A 225 -43.81 -58.68 -19.21
N LEU A 226 -42.47 -58.73 -19.27
CA LEU A 226 -41.70 -59.97 -19.36
C LEU A 226 -41.84 -60.82 -18.08
N VAL A 227 -41.85 -60.18 -16.91
CA VAL A 227 -42.13 -60.85 -15.64
C VAL A 227 -43.51 -61.50 -15.67
N GLU A 228 -44.53 -60.80 -16.15
CA GLU A 228 -45.88 -61.37 -16.22
C GLU A 228 -45.99 -62.48 -17.27
N ARG A 229 -45.37 -62.30 -18.44
CA ARG A 229 -45.24 -63.36 -19.45
C ARG A 229 -44.62 -64.61 -18.85
N GLN A 230 -43.53 -64.47 -18.10
CA GLN A 230 -42.81 -65.61 -17.52
C GLN A 230 -43.59 -66.25 -16.36
N ASN A 231 -44.31 -65.44 -15.58
CA ASN A 231 -45.24 -65.92 -14.56
C ASN A 231 -46.34 -66.80 -15.17
N ILE A 232 -46.94 -66.38 -16.30
CA ILE A 232 -47.92 -67.19 -17.04
C ILE A 232 -47.27 -68.46 -17.61
N TYR A 233 -46.05 -68.36 -18.16
CA TYR A 233 -45.34 -69.52 -18.70
C TYR A 233 -45.10 -70.61 -17.64
N CYS A 234 -44.72 -70.20 -16.43
CA CYS A 234 -44.38 -71.10 -15.33
C CYS A 234 -45.59 -71.54 -14.49
N SER A 235 -46.73 -70.88 -14.62
CA SER A 235 -47.96 -71.26 -13.93
C SER A 235 -48.68 -72.38 -14.66
N LEU A 236 -49.21 -73.34 -13.90
CA LEU A 236 -50.06 -74.41 -14.42
C LEU A 236 -51.52 -73.97 -14.62
N VAL A 237 -51.93 -72.87 -14.00
CA VAL A 237 -53.33 -72.40 -13.94
C VAL A 237 -53.61 -71.30 -14.97
N LEU A 238 -52.60 -70.49 -15.29
CA LEU A 238 -52.81 -69.31 -16.14
C LEU A 238 -52.95 -69.68 -17.63
N PRO A 239 -53.85 -69.03 -18.39
CA PRO A 239 -54.09 -69.37 -19.79
C PRO A 239 -52.89 -69.09 -20.70
N ARG A 240 -52.59 -70.03 -21.60
CA ARG A 240 -51.54 -69.86 -22.63
C ARG A 240 -51.87 -68.77 -23.65
N SER A 241 -53.15 -68.49 -23.90
CA SER A 241 -53.59 -67.42 -24.82
C SER A 241 -53.10 -66.05 -24.34
N THR A 242 -53.24 -65.76 -23.04
CA THR A 242 -52.76 -64.51 -22.43
C THR A 242 -51.26 -64.32 -22.61
N ARG A 243 -50.47 -65.40 -22.51
CA ARG A 243 -49.02 -65.34 -22.80
C ARG A 243 -48.74 -64.92 -24.23
N LEU A 244 -49.44 -65.52 -25.21
CA LEU A 244 -49.25 -65.23 -26.63
C LEU A 244 -49.67 -63.79 -26.99
N GLU A 245 -50.70 -63.26 -26.33
CA GLU A 245 -51.12 -61.87 -26.48
C GLU A 245 -50.05 -60.90 -25.98
N LEU A 246 -49.42 -61.18 -24.82
CA LEU A 246 -48.29 -60.40 -24.31
C LEU A 246 -47.08 -60.47 -25.25
N GLU A 247 -46.75 -61.64 -25.77
CA GLU A 247 -45.63 -61.81 -26.70
C GLU A 247 -45.85 -61.01 -28.00
N LYS A 248 -47.05 -61.06 -28.56
CA LYS A 248 -47.41 -60.29 -29.76
C LYS A 248 -47.38 -58.79 -29.49
N SER A 249 -47.97 -58.33 -28.38
CA SER A 249 -48.04 -56.90 -28.05
C SER A 249 -46.64 -56.32 -27.83
N LEU A 250 -45.75 -57.07 -27.16
CA LEU A 250 -44.36 -56.69 -26.98
C LEU A 250 -43.60 -56.56 -28.31
N LEU A 251 -43.74 -57.53 -29.22
CA LEU A 251 -43.06 -57.47 -30.53
C LEU A 251 -43.55 -56.28 -31.37
N VAL A 252 -44.86 -56.05 -31.43
CA VAL A 252 -45.43 -54.92 -32.16
C VAL A 252 -44.93 -53.61 -31.57
N ARG A 253 -45.05 -53.43 -30.25
CA ARG A 253 -44.59 -52.21 -29.57
C ARG A 253 -43.09 -51.99 -29.77
N SER A 254 -42.28 -53.04 -29.68
CA SER A 254 -40.83 -52.94 -29.86
C SER A 254 -40.39 -52.62 -31.28
N SER A 255 -41.24 -52.88 -32.27
CA SER A 255 -40.98 -52.57 -33.68
C SER A 255 -41.43 -51.15 -34.07
N VAL A 256 -42.45 -50.64 -33.38
CA VAL A 256 -43.03 -49.31 -33.66
C VAL A 256 -42.35 -48.21 -32.85
N ASP A 257 -41.97 -48.51 -31.61
CA ASP A 257 -41.35 -47.51 -30.75
C ASP A 257 -39.90 -47.22 -31.17
N PRO A 258 -39.53 -45.95 -31.39
CA PRO A 258 -38.20 -45.58 -31.87
C PRO A 258 -37.08 -45.93 -30.87
N VAL A 259 -37.34 -45.90 -29.57
CA VAL A 259 -36.38 -46.25 -28.52
C VAL A 259 -36.16 -47.76 -28.47
N ALA A 260 -37.23 -48.55 -28.61
CA ALA A 260 -37.12 -50.00 -28.68
C ALA A 260 -36.41 -50.46 -29.96
N ALA A 261 -36.70 -49.82 -31.09
CA ALA A 261 -36.04 -50.08 -32.37
C ALA A 261 -34.54 -49.74 -32.28
N ASP A 262 -34.20 -48.61 -31.68
CA ASP A 262 -32.83 -48.21 -31.40
C ASP A 262 -32.06 -49.26 -30.57
N LEU A 263 -32.73 -49.91 -29.62
CA LEU A 263 -32.14 -50.93 -28.74
C LEU A 263 -32.24 -52.35 -29.33
N GLU A 264 -32.73 -52.48 -30.57
CA GLU A 264 -32.96 -53.74 -31.28
C GLU A 264 -33.78 -54.74 -30.43
N MET A 265 -34.73 -54.22 -29.65
CA MET A 265 -35.46 -55.03 -28.67
C MET A 265 -36.27 -56.15 -29.31
N ALA A 266 -36.83 -55.94 -30.51
CA ALA A 266 -37.65 -56.95 -31.20
C ALA A 266 -36.89 -58.27 -31.44
N ALA A 267 -35.60 -58.18 -31.79
CA ALA A 267 -34.75 -59.35 -32.00
C ALA A 267 -34.48 -60.08 -30.67
N GLY A 268 -34.12 -59.33 -29.62
CA GLY A 268 -33.91 -59.91 -28.29
C GLY A 268 -35.16 -60.50 -27.66
N LEU A 269 -36.33 -59.86 -27.84
CA LEU A 269 -37.63 -60.39 -27.41
C LEU A 269 -37.97 -61.69 -28.12
N SER A 270 -37.74 -61.75 -29.44
CA SER A 270 -37.93 -62.99 -30.20
C SER A 270 -37.03 -64.12 -29.70
N ASP A 271 -35.81 -63.80 -29.28
CA ASP A 271 -34.88 -64.78 -28.69
C ASP A 271 -35.36 -65.27 -27.31
N ILE A 272 -35.75 -64.34 -26.44
CA ILE A 272 -36.34 -64.64 -25.12
C ILE A 272 -37.53 -65.57 -25.26
N PHE A 273 -38.46 -65.29 -26.17
CA PHE A 273 -39.70 -66.08 -26.28
C PHE A 273 -39.43 -67.51 -26.75
N LYS A 274 -38.39 -67.73 -27.55
CA LYS A 274 -37.98 -69.05 -28.04
C LYS A 274 -37.20 -69.84 -26.99
N HIS A 275 -36.29 -69.18 -26.28
CA HIS A 275 -35.26 -69.85 -25.50
C HIS A 275 -35.42 -69.73 -23.97
N ASP A 276 -36.16 -68.74 -23.45
CA ASP A 276 -36.35 -68.58 -22.01
C ASP A 276 -37.46 -69.48 -21.47
N LYS A 277 -37.05 -70.69 -21.09
CA LYS A 277 -37.90 -71.74 -20.53
C LYS A 277 -37.67 -71.97 -19.04
N HIS A 278 -36.85 -71.14 -18.40
CA HIS A 278 -36.53 -71.33 -17.00
C HIS A 278 -37.70 -70.89 -16.11
N CYS A 279 -38.10 -71.79 -15.23
CA CYS A 279 -38.99 -71.49 -14.12
C CYS A 279 -38.20 -71.72 -12.84
N GLY A 280 -38.43 -70.86 -11.84
CA GLY A 280 -37.92 -71.09 -10.49
C GLY A 280 -38.58 -72.33 -9.86
N ASP A 281 -38.43 -72.50 -8.56
CA ASP A 281 -39.04 -73.62 -7.86
C ASP A 281 -40.57 -73.69 -8.05
N VAL A 282 -41.14 -74.89 -8.00
CA VAL A 282 -42.58 -75.12 -8.24
C VAL A 282 -43.47 -74.37 -7.23
N TRP A 283 -42.95 -74.08 -6.04
CA TRP A 283 -43.61 -73.29 -4.98
C TRP A 283 -43.17 -71.82 -4.95
N ASN A 284 -42.42 -71.38 -5.96
CA ASN A 284 -41.79 -70.07 -5.95
C ASN A 284 -42.84 -68.95 -5.96
N THR A 285 -42.92 -68.23 -4.84
CA THR A 285 -43.75 -67.03 -4.70
C THR A 285 -43.10 -65.80 -5.34
N ASN A 286 -41.80 -65.84 -5.63
CA ASN A 286 -41.04 -64.72 -6.16
C ASN A 286 -40.95 -64.79 -7.70
N LYS A 287 -41.82 -64.03 -8.38
CA LYS A 287 -41.84 -63.90 -9.84
C LYS A 287 -40.47 -63.56 -10.47
N ARG A 288 -39.55 -62.95 -9.70
CA ARG A 288 -38.22 -62.52 -10.20
C ARG A 288 -37.23 -63.67 -10.41
N GLN A 289 -37.50 -64.86 -9.88
CA GLN A 289 -36.64 -66.03 -10.15
C GLN A 289 -37.05 -66.76 -11.43
N ASN A 290 -38.20 -66.41 -12.02
CA ASN A 290 -38.62 -66.97 -13.28
C ASN A 290 -37.87 -66.28 -14.43
N GLY A 291 -37.48 -67.08 -15.41
CA GLY A 291 -36.67 -66.62 -16.54
C GLY A 291 -35.22 -66.44 -16.14
N LYS A 292 -34.30 -66.68 -17.09
CA LYS A 292 -32.87 -66.35 -16.94
C LYS A 292 -32.43 -65.43 -18.06
N LEU A 293 -32.86 -65.76 -19.27
CA LEU A 293 -32.47 -65.05 -20.47
C LEU A 293 -33.09 -63.64 -20.52
N MET A 294 -34.34 -63.48 -20.09
CA MET A 294 -34.99 -62.17 -20.03
C MET A 294 -34.21 -61.17 -19.16
N TRP A 295 -33.66 -61.62 -18.04
CA TRP A 295 -32.88 -60.75 -17.14
C TRP A 295 -31.54 -60.36 -17.75
N MET A 296 -30.90 -61.29 -18.45
CA MET A 296 -29.68 -61.01 -19.21
C MET A 296 -29.91 -59.96 -20.29
N TYR A 297 -31.00 -60.08 -21.05
CA TYR A 297 -31.38 -59.09 -22.07
C TYR A 297 -31.76 -57.73 -21.48
N LEU A 298 -32.51 -57.70 -20.38
CA LEU A 298 -32.83 -56.44 -19.69
C LEU A 298 -31.54 -55.73 -19.24
N LYS A 299 -30.58 -56.46 -18.66
CA LYS A 299 -29.26 -55.90 -18.31
C LYS A 299 -28.45 -55.47 -19.53
N TYR A 300 -28.48 -56.24 -20.60
CA TYR A 300 -27.83 -55.87 -21.86
C TYR A 300 -28.40 -54.56 -22.41
N TRP A 301 -29.72 -54.40 -22.44
CA TRP A 301 -30.33 -53.17 -22.93
C TRP A 301 -30.10 -51.97 -22.00
N GLU A 302 -30.08 -52.16 -20.68
CA GLU A 302 -29.67 -51.11 -19.73
C GLU A 302 -28.24 -50.60 -20.06
N LEU A 303 -27.29 -51.52 -20.29
CA LEU A 303 -25.93 -51.15 -20.67
C LEU A 303 -25.85 -50.49 -22.05
N LEU A 304 -26.67 -50.92 -23.02
CA LEU A 304 -26.75 -50.27 -24.32
C LEU A 304 -27.24 -48.83 -24.23
N VAL A 305 -28.19 -48.54 -23.33
CA VAL A 305 -28.66 -47.17 -23.08
C VAL A 305 -27.50 -46.30 -22.58
N GLU A 306 -26.73 -46.78 -21.61
CA GLU A 306 -25.55 -46.07 -21.09
C GLU A 306 -24.49 -45.85 -22.17
N LEU A 307 -24.17 -46.89 -22.95
CA LEU A 307 -23.19 -46.82 -24.02
C LEU A 307 -23.61 -45.85 -25.12
N LYS A 308 -24.90 -45.85 -25.50
CA LYS A 308 -25.42 -44.92 -26.52
C LYS A 308 -25.34 -43.46 -26.08
N LYS A 309 -25.48 -43.16 -24.77
CA LYS A 309 -25.27 -41.81 -24.23
C LYS A 309 -23.88 -41.29 -24.60
N PHE A 310 -22.85 -42.08 -24.32
CA PHE A 310 -21.46 -41.68 -24.60
C PHE A 310 -21.17 -41.63 -26.10
N LYS A 311 -21.65 -42.60 -26.88
CA LYS A 311 -21.43 -42.61 -28.34
C LYS A 311 -22.07 -41.43 -29.06
N LYS A 312 -23.25 -40.96 -28.64
CA LYS A 312 -23.88 -39.77 -29.24
C LYS A 312 -23.02 -38.52 -29.00
N VAL A 313 -22.57 -38.32 -27.77
CA VAL A 313 -21.69 -37.21 -27.38
C VAL A 313 -20.37 -37.26 -28.14
N GLU A 314 -19.75 -38.44 -28.23
CA GLU A 314 -18.50 -38.66 -28.96
C GLU A 314 -18.63 -38.29 -30.45
N LYS A 315 -19.69 -38.77 -31.13
CA LYS A 315 -19.95 -38.42 -32.54
C LYS A 315 -20.09 -36.92 -32.76
N VAL A 316 -20.88 -36.24 -31.92
CA VAL A 316 -21.12 -34.80 -32.03
C VAL A 316 -19.83 -33.99 -31.82
N ILE A 317 -18.94 -34.45 -30.92
CA ILE A 317 -17.65 -33.79 -30.70
C ILE A 317 -16.67 -34.06 -31.85
N LEU A 318 -16.63 -35.27 -32.40
CA LEU A 318 -15.70 -35.64 -33.49
C LEU A 318 -16.10 -35.08 -34.86
N GLU A 319 -17.38 -34.79 -35.09
CA GLU A 319 -17.89 -34.20 -36.33
C GLU A 319 -17.70 -32.67 -36.41
N LYS A 320 -17.17 -32.03 -35.35
CA LYS A 320 -16.97 -30.59 -35.21
C LYS A 320 -15.49 -30.22 -35.16
#